data_AF-A0A3M6A7W5-F1
#
_entry.id   AF-A0A3M6A7W5-F1
#
_cell.length_a   1.000
_cell.length_b   1.000
_cell.length_c   1.000
_cell.angle_alpha   90.00
_cell.angle_beta   90.00
_cell.angle_gamma   90.00
#
_symmetry.space_group_name_H-M   'P 1'
#
loop_
_entity.id
_entity.type
_entity.pdbx_description
1 polymer ?
#
loop_
_entity_poly.entity_id
_entity_poly.type
_entity_poly.pdbx_seq_one_letter_code
_entity_poly.pdbx_strand_id
1 'polypeptide(L)'
;MAGILDTVDQRTQLVGENRLEILMFRLAGRQLFAINVFKVQEVLQLPKLTLMPQRHSFVCGVVNLRGQTLPVIDLSQAIGMRPLVPGPGSTIIVTEYNRSVQAFLVGGVDRIVNMNWDAIMPPPASAGRQHYLTAISKVDDQLVEIIDVEKVLAEIVPYNAKVSREKLEDPVLENARGREVLLVDDSKVALAQLRDTLSQLGLKLHVASDGLKALNMLKGWADAGENVHEKLLMVFTDA
;
A
#
# COMPACT_ATOMS: atom_id res chain seq x y z
N MET A 1 18.52 12.84 25.68
CA MET A 1 18.38 11.67 24.79
C MET A 1 16.99 11.05 24.97
N ALA A 2 15.91 11.78 24.63
CA ALA A 2 14.52 11.31 24.82
C ALA A 2 13.73 11.24 23.49
N GLY A 3 14.31 11.62 22.35
CA GLY A 3 13.52 11.83 21.13
C GLY A 3 13.21 10.58 20.29
N ILE A 4 13.92 9.46 20.49
CA ILE A 4 13.79 8.27 19.62
C ILE A 4 12.83 7.24 20.22
N LEU A 5 12.80 7.09 21.55
CA LEU A 5 11.86 6.18 22.21
C LEU A 5 10.44 6.77 22.22
N ASP A 6 10.29 8.08 22.43
CA ASP A 6 8.96 8.74 22.38
C ASP A 6 8.31 8.69 21.00
N THR A 7 9.09 8.71 19.90
CA THR A 7 8.56 8.58 18.53
C THR A 7 8.20 7.14 18.19
N VAL A 8 8.91 6.16 18.76
CA VAL A 8 8.54 4.74 18.65
C VAL A 8 7.29 4.47 19.49
N ASP A 9 7.19 5.00 20.71
CA ASP A 9 6.01 4.82 21.58
C ASP A 9 4.76 5.48 20.99
N GLN A 10 4.85 6.67 20.38
CA GLN A 10 3.71 7.27 19.68
C GLN A 10 3.23 6.43 18.49
N ARG A 11 4.14 5.87 17.70
CA ARG A 11 3.77 4.97 16.59
C ARG A 11 3.19 3.65 17.09
N THR A 12 3.67 3.12 18.20
CA THR A 12 3.21 1.85 18.78
C THR A 12 1.85 2.00 19.49
N GLN A 13 1.58 3.16 20.11
CA GLN A 13 0.29 3.47 20.74
C GLN A 13 -0.84 3.67 19.71
N LEU A 14 -0.54 4.18 18.51
CA LEU A 14 -1.52 4.26 17.41
C LEU A 14 -2.02 2.87 16.98
N VAL A 15 -1.15 1.85 17.02
CA VAL A 15 -1.50 0.45 16.74
C VAL A 15 -2.36 -0.14 17.87
N GLY A 16 -2.14 0.28 19.12
CA GLY A 16 -2.91 -0.16 20.29
C GLY A 16 -4.29 0.47 20.45
N GLU A 17 -4.52 1.67 19.91
CA GLU A 17 -5.80 2.41 20.05
C GLU A 17 -6.72 2.32 18.82
N ASN A 18 -6.38 1.53 17.80
CA ASN A 18 -7.17 1.44 16.57
C ASN A 18 -7.37 2.85 15.94
N ARG A 19 -6.29 3.59 15.74
CA ARG A 19 -6.31 4.93 15.11
C ARG A 19 -5.56 4.91 13.79
N LEU A 20 -6.07 5.66 12.81
CA LEU A 20 -5.46 5.86 11.50
C LEU A 20 -5.11 7.34 11.31
N GLU A 21 -3.90 7.61 10.84
CA GLU A 21 -3.51 8.94 10.37
C GLU A 21 -3.57 8.99 8.84
N ILE A 22 -4.31 9.96 8.33
CA ILE A 22 -4.45 10.20 6.90
C ILE A 22 -3.93 11.58 6.52
N LEU A 23 -3.14 11.65 5.45
CA LEU A 23 -2.75 12.90 4.82
C LEU A 23 -3.82 13.27 3.79
N MET A 24 -4.54 14.36 4.04
CA MET A 24 -5.54 14.88 3.12
C MET A 24 -4.90 15.78 2.07
N PHE A 25 -5.35 15.65 0.83
CA PHE A 25 -4.86 16.42 -0.31
C PHE A 25 -5.95 16.62 -1.36
N ARG A 26 -5.63 17.44 -2.35
CA ARG A 26 -6.49 17.74 -3.49
C ARG A 26 -5.77 17.38 -4.78
N LEU A 27 -6.54 16.89 -5.74
CA LEU A 27 -6.11 16.76 -7.13
C LEU A 27 -6.57 18.03 -7.86
N ALA A 28 -7.52 17.92 -8.78
CA ALA A 28 -8.19 19.07 -9.36
C ALA A 28 -9.47 19.43 -8.56
N GLY A 29 -9.76 20.72 -8.44
CA GLY A 29 -11.01 21.21 -7.85
C GLY A 29 -11.09 21.10 -6.32
N ARG A 30 -12.32 20.87 -5.81
CA ARG A 30 -12.64 20.94 -4.36
C ARG A 30 -12.86 19.58 -3.70
N GLN A 31 -12.73 18.48 -4.43
CA GLN A 31 -12.81 17.15 -3.85
C GLN A 31 -11.58 16.89 -2.96
N LEU A 32 -11.80 16.18 -1.85
CA LEU A 32 -10.75 15.81 -0.90
C LEU A 32 -10.44 14.33 -1.05
N PHE A 33 -9.15 14.06 -1.18
CA PHE A 33 -8.58 12.74 -1.20
C PHE A 33 -7.66 12.58 0.00
N ALA A 34 -7.32 11.34 0.30
CA ALA A 34 -6.44 11.01 1.40
C ALA A 34 -5.55 9.82 1.07
N ILE A 35 -4.42 9.73 1.77
CA ILE A 35 -3.52 8.58 1.78
C ILE A 35 -3.17 8.27 3.22
N ASN A 36 -3.02 6.98 3.55
CA ASN A 36 -2.49 6.57 4.84
C ASN A 36 -1.07 7.15 5.04
N VAL A 37 -0.84 7.86 6.14
CA VAL A 37 0.46 8.48 6.47
C VAL A 37 1.57 7.44 6.59
N PHE A 38 1.27 6.20 6.98
CA PHE A 38 2.27 5.11 7.00
C PHE A 38 2.89 4.82 5.63
N LYS A 39 2.19 5.15 4.54
CA LYS A 39 2.70 4.99 3.16
C LYS A 39 3.48 6.22 2.67
N VAL A 40 3.53 7.29 3.45
CA VAL A 40 4.17 8.57 3.10
C VAL A 40 5.53 8.68 3.77
N GLN A 41 6.58 8.87 2.98
CA GLN A 41 7.91 9.19 3.49
C GLN A 41 8.07 10.69 3.76
N GLU A 42 7.71 11.52 2.78
CA GLU A 42 7.79 12.98 2.89
C GLU A 42 6.88 13.70 1.89
N VAL A 43 6.62 14.98 2.14
CA VAL A 43 5.78 15.85 1.32
C VAL A 43 6.57 17.10 0.96
N LEU A 44 6.65 17.42 -0.33
CA LEU A 44 7.48 18.51 -0.84
C LEU A 44 6.75 19.31 -1.90
N GLN A 45 6.99 20.61 -1.98
CA GLN A 45 6.56 21.40 -3.14
C GLN A 45 7.17 20.82 -4.42
N LEU A 46 6.41 20.82 -5.51
CA LEU A 46 6.83 20.22 -6.77
C LEU A 46 8.13 20.86 -7.28
N PRO A 47 9.25 20.11 -7.32
CA PRO A 47 10.48 20.61 -7.91
C PRO A 47 10.38 20.65 -9.44
N LYS A 48 11.37 21.27 -10.09
CA LYS A 48 11.48 21.21 -11.55
C LYS A 48 11.62 19.75 -12.00
N LEU A 49 10.70 19.31 -12.85
CA LEU A 49 10.71 17.98 -13.44
C LEU A 49 11.70 17.87 -14.59
N THR A 50 12.38 16.74 -14.67
CA THR A 50 13.14 16.34 -15.86
C THR A 50 12.33 15.30 -16.64
N LEU A 51 12.16 15.52 -17.94
CA LEU A 51 11.40 14.59 -18.79
C LEU A 51 12.22 13.33 -19.07
N MET A 52 11.59 12.16 -18.96
CA MET A 52 12.18 10.89 -19.36
C MET A 52 11.62 10.42 -20.71
N PRO A 53 12.47 9.93 -21.63
CA PRO A 53 12.01 9.26 -22.85
C PRO A 53 11.32 7.93 -22.52
N GLN A 54 10.38 7.51 -23.37
CA GLN A 54 9.66 6.21 -23.27
C GLN A 54 8.99 5.93 -21.92
N ARG A 55 8.68 6.98 -21.15
CA ARG A 55 8.00 6.86 -19.86
C ARG A 55 6.55 6.36 -20.03
N HIS A 56 6.02 5.75 -18.97
CA HIS A 56 4.59 5.46 -18.87
C HIS A 56 3.78 6.76 -18.99
N SER A 57 2.58 6.70 -19.58
CA SER A 57 1.75 7.87 -19.86
C SER A 57 1.39 8.69 -18.62
N PHE A 58 1.31 8.05 -17.45
CA PHE A 58 1.00 8.66 -16.16
C PHE A 58 2.24 9.26 -15.46
N VAL A 59 3.44 9.04 -15.97
CA VAL A 59 4.68 9.57 -15.39
C VAL A 59 4.93 10.96 -15.97
N CYS A 60 4.94 11.99 -15.12
CA CYS A 60 5.20 13.38 -15.51
C CYS A 60 6.68 13.62 -15.87
N GLY A 61 7.57 12.86 -15.22
CA GLY A 61 9.02 13.02 -15.30
C GLY A 61 9.71 12.43 -14.08
N VAL A 62 10.91 12.91 -13.78
CA VAL A 62 11.67 12.58 -12.57
C VAL A 62 12.11 13.83 -11.82
N VAL A 63 12.35 13.66 -10.52
CA VAL A 63 13.03 14.64 -9.66
C VAL A 63 14.28 14.00 -9.09
N ASN A 64 15.32 14.80 -8.83
CA ASN A 64 16.41 14.37 -7.96
C ASN A 64 16.13 14.83 -6.54
N LEU A 65 15.99 13.89 -5.61
CA LEU A 65 15.77 14.14 -4.20
C LEU A 65 16.89 13.49 -3.41
N ARG A 66 17.73 14.32 -2.76
CA ARG A 66 18.89 13.88 -1.96
C ARG A 66 19.80 12.88 -2.70
N GLY A 67 20.03 13.11 -4.00
CA GLY A 67 20.87 12.26 -4.84
C GLY A 67 20.16 11.05 -5.44
N GLN A 68 18.90 10.78 -5.07
CA GLN A 68 18.09 9.71 -5.66
C GLN A 68 17.16 10.27 -6.74
N THR A 69 17.10 9.60 -7.88
CA THR A 69 16.20 9.98 -8.98
C THR A 69 14.86 9.26 -8.79
N LEU A 70 13.80 10.01 -8.51
CA LEU A 70 12.47 9.49 -8.23
C LEU A 70 11.52 9.75 -9.40
N PRO A 71 10.75 8.76 -9.86
CA PRO A 71 9.68 8.99 -10.82
C PRO A 71 8.54 9.77 -10.16
N VAL A 72 8.01 10.75 -10.90
CA VAL A 72 6.81 11.50 -10.49
C VAL A 72 5.62 11.06 -11.33
N ILE A 73 4.59 10.59 -10.66
CA ILE A 73 3.36 10.06 -11.24
C ILE A 73 2.24 11.08 -11.03
N ASP A 74 1.52 11.45 -12.09
CA ASP A 74 0.29 12.24 -11.98
C ASP A 74 -0.79 11.35 -11.34
N LEU A 75 -1.08 11.59 -10.05
CA LEU A 75 -2.04 10.76 -9.34
C LEU A 75 -3.46 10.92 -9.90
N SER A 76 -3.82 12.12 -10.36
CA SER A 76 -5.13 12.39 -10.95
C SER A 76 -5.32 11.58 -12.22
N GLN A 77 -4.33 11.62 -13.12
CA GLN A 77 -4.37 10.82 -14.34
C GLN A 77 -4.37 9.33 -14.03
N ALA A 78 -3.55 8.90 -13.06
CA ALA A 78 -3.39 7.49 -12.73
C ALA A 78 -4.66 6.84 -12.17
N ILE A 79 -5.53 7.61 -11.49
CA ILE A 79 -6.82 7.12 -11.00
C ILE A 79 -7.98 7.37 -12.00
N GLY A 80 -7.65 7.69 -13.25
CA GLY A 80 -8.63 7.87 -14.34
C GLY A 80 -9.29 9.25 -14.39
N MET A 81 -8.80 10.23 -13.64
CA MET A 81 -9.25 11.63 -13.72
C MET A 81 -8.43 12.41 -14.76
N ARG A 82 -8.75 13.70 -14.93
CA ARG A 82 -8.01 14.57 -15.85
C ARG A 82 -6.58 14.81 -15.33
N PRO A 83 -5.57 14.85 -16.22
CA PRO A 83 -4.21 15.20 -15.82
C PRO A 83 -4.15 16.57 -15.13
N LEU A 84 -3.28 16.69 -14.14
CA LEU A 84 -3.02 17.94 -13.45
C LEU A 84 -2.19 18.86 -14.34
N VAL A 85 -2.51 20.15 -14.26
CA VAL A 85 -1.64 21.21 -14.75
C VAL A 85 -0.87 21.75 -13.54
N PRO A 86 0.43 21.49 -13.42
CA PRO A 86 1.20 21.94 -12.26
C PRO A 86 1.17 23.46 -12.09
N GLY A 87 0.95 23.91 -10.86
CA GLY A 87 0.96 25.32 -10.47
C GLY A 87 1.75 25.56 -9.18
N PRO A 88 1.75 26.80 -8.65
CA PRO A 88 2.55 27.16 -7.48
C PRO A 88 2.24 26.38 -6.18
N GLY A 89 1.04 25.80 -6.07
CA GLY A 89 0.64 24.97 -4.93
C GLY A 89 0.83 23.46 -5.14
N SER A 90 1.25 23.05 -6.34
CA SER A 90 1.42 21.63 -6.66
C SER A 90 2.51 21.02 -5.79
N THR A 91 2.16 19.87 -5.21
CA THR A 91 2.98 19.19 -4.22
C THR A 91 3.25 17.77 -4.72
N ILE A 92 4.38 17.20 -4.34
CA ILE A 92 4.66 15.78 -4.48
C ILE A 92 4.57 15.08 -3.12
N ILE A 93 3.87 13.95 -3.08
CA ILE A 93 3.83 13.04 -1.93
C ILE A 93 4.78 11.89 -2.25
N VAL A 94 5.89 11.80 -1.53
CA VAL A 94 6.87 10.72 -1.69
C VAL A 94 6.40 9.52 -0.89
N THR A 95 6.26 8.38 -1.56
CA THR A 95 5.79 7.12 -0.98
C THR A 95 6.81 6.02 -1.20
N GLU A 96 6.81 5.03 -0.32
CA GLU A 96 7.59 3.81 -0.48
C GLU A 96 6.69 2.60 -0.52
N TYR A 97 6.93 1.74 -1.49
CA TYR A 97 6.26 0.46 -1.61
C TYR A 97 7.24 -0.58 -2.15
N ASN A 98 7.31 -1.76 -1.51
CA ASN A 98 8.25 -2.83 -1.87
C ASN A 98 9.71 -2.35 -2.03
N ARG A 99 10.17 -1.51 -1.09
CA ARG A 99 11.52 -0.91 -1.09
C ARG A 99 11.83 -0.03 -2.30
N SER A 100 10.81 0.34 -3.06
CA SER A 100 10.91 1.26 -4.18
C SER A 100 10.22 2.57 -3.79
N VAL A 101 10.91 3.68 -4.04
CA VAL A 101 10.43 5.02 -3.69
C VAL A 101 9.95 5.73 -4.95
N GLN A 102 8.75 6.31 -4.89
CA GLN A 102 8.15 7.10 -5.97
C GLN A 102 7.47 8.34 -5.40
N ALA A 103 7.14 9.28 -6.28
CA ALA A 103 6.43 10.49 -5.91
C ALA A 103 5.11 10.61 -6.66
N PHE A 104 4.05 10.97 -5.97
CA PHE A 104 2.76 11.30 -6.55
C PHE A 104 2.59 12.82 -6.63
N LEU A 105 2.42 13.34 -7.85
CA LEU A 105 1.99 14.71 -8.07
C LEU A 105 0.52 14.86 -7.67
N VAL A 106 0.27 15.82 -6.78
CA VAL A 106 -1.06 16.26 -6.36
C VAL A 106 -1.20 17.77 -6.54
N GLY A 107 -2.44 18.26 -6.58
CA GLY A 107 -2.74 19.69 -6.70
C GLY A 107 -2.31 20.50 -5.49
N GLY A 108 -2.32 19.88 -4.31
CA GLY A 108 -1.82 20.44 -3.07
C GLY A 108 -2.24 19.62 -1.85
N VAL A 109 -1.46 19.64 -0.79
CA VAL A 109 -1.81 19.01 0.49
C VAL A 109 -2.64 19.95 1.36
N ASP A 110 -3.53 19.40 2.18
CA ASP A 110 -4.39 20.14 3.10
C ASP A 110 -3.88 20.02 4.54
N ARG A 111 -4.13 18.89 5.20
CA ARG A 111 -3.68 18.60 6.57
C ARG A 111 -3.61 17.11 6.83
N ILE A 112 -2.96 16.72 7.92
CA ILE A 112 -3.06 15.37 8.48
C ILE A 112 -4.22 15.32 9.46
N VAL A 113 -5.02 14.27 9.38
CA VAL A 113 -6.14 14.02 10.30
C VAL A 113 -5.96 12.66 10.93
N ASN A 114 -6.10 12.62 12.25
CA ASN A 114 -6.10 11.40 13.02
C ASN A 114 -7.56 10.98 13.30
N MET A 115 -7.93 9.77 12.91
CA MET A 115 -9.30 9.25 13.01
C MET A 115 -9.33 7.85 13.62
N ASN A 116 -10.44 7.52 14.27
CA ASN A 116 -10.71 6.16 14.69
C ASN A 116 -11.13 5.33 13.45
N TRP A 117 -10.71 4.06 13.38
CA TRP A 117 -11.12 3.13 12.32
C TRP A 117 -12.63 3.00 12.18
N ASP A 118 -13.41 3.22 13.26
CA ASP A 118 -14.87 3.18 13.21
C ASP A 118 -15.49 4.25 12.26
N ALA A 119 -14.75 5.33 11.97
CA ALA A 119 -15.18 6.38 11.04
C ALA A 119 -14.80 6.08 9.57
N ILE A 120 -14.16 4.94 9.32
CA ILE A 120 -13.68 4.52 7.99
C ILE A 120 -14.65 3.50 7.43
N MET A 121 -15.32 3.87 6.35
CA MET A 121 -16.28 3.02 5.67
C MET A 121 -15.66 2.37 4.45
N PRO A 122 -15.99 1.11 4.14
CA PRO A 122 -15.62 0.52 2.87
C PRO A 122 -16.26 1.30 1.71
N PRO A 123 -15.62 1.34 0.54
CA PRO A 123 -16.24 1.91 -0.65
C PRO A 123 -17.58 1.20 -0.98
N PRO A 124 -18.59 1.91 -1.52
CA PRO A 124 -19.87 1.30 -1.87
C PRO A 124 -19.67 0.11 -2.81
N ALA A 125 -20.36 -1.00 -2.56
CA ALA A 125 -20.27 -2.19 -3.42
C ALA A 125 -20.66 -1.90 -4.89
N SER A 126 -21.48 -0.87 -5.12
CA SER A 126 -21.88 -0.39 -6.45
C SER A 126 -20.77 0.39 -7.18
N ALA A 127 -19.67 0.76 -6.53
CA ALA A 127 -18.55 1.49 -7.15
C ALA A 127 -17.73 0.61 -8.14
N GLY A 128 -18.07 -0.68 -8.25
CA GLY A 128 -17.43 -1.62 -9.17
C GLY A 128 -16.11 -2.18 -8.62
N ARG A 129 -15.56 -3.21 -9.28
CA ARG A 129 -14.35 -3.92 -8.82
C ARG A 129 -13.04 -3.18 -9.08
N GLN A 130 -13.06 -2.10 -9.86
CA GLN A 130 -11.88 -1.38 -10.33
C GLN A 130 -11.69 0.00 -9.66
N HIS A 131 -12.21 0.23 -8.45
CA HIS A 131 -11.92 1.50 -7.76
C HIS A 131 -10.48 1.55 -7.23
N TYR A 132 -9.89 2.75 -7.21
CA TYR A 132 -8.59 3.06 -6.59
C TYR A 132 -8.74 3.48 -5.12
N LEU A 133 -9.85 3.11 -4.49
CA LEU A 133 -10.15 3.46 -3.10
C LEU A 133 -9.87 2.29 -2.17
N THR A 134 -9.13 2.53 -1.09
CA THR A 134 -9.09 1.61 0.05
C THR A 134 -10.34 1.78 0.90
N ALA A 135 -10.77 3.03 1.13
CA ALA A 135 -11.89 3.37 1.98
C ALA A 135 -12.42 4.79 1.71
N ILE A 136 -13.52 5.13 2.37
CA ILE A 136 -14.12 6.46 2.36
C ILE A 136 -14.37 6.87 3.81
N SER A 137 -14.16 8.15 4.12
CA SER A 137 -14.50 8.72 5.42
C SER A 137 -15.19 10.07 5.26
N LYS A 138 -15.65 10.63 6.38
CA LYS A 138 -16.27 11.95 6.44
C LYS A 138 -15.51 12.80 7.46
N VAL A 139 -14.93 13.90 7.00
CA VAL A 139 -14.15 14.85 7.81
C VAL A 139 -14.74 16.23 7.63
N ASP A 140 -15.09 16.90 8.73
CA ASP A 140 -15.71 18.24 8.73
C ASP A 140 -16.92 18.35 7.78
N ASP A 141 -17.78 17.34 7.85
CA ASP A 141 -18.93 17.14 6.97
C ASP A 141 -18.65 16.93 5.47
N GLN A 142 -17.38 16.81 5.07
CA GLN A 142 -16.97 16.56 3.71
C GLN A 142 -16.58 15.09 3.49
N LEU A 143 -16.99 14.55 2.35
CA LEU A 143 -16.57 13.21 1.93
C LEU A 143 -15.07 13.25 1.57
N VAL A 144 -14.32 12.27 2.09
CA VAL A 144 -12.89 12.10 1.83
C VAL A 144 -12.65 10.68 1.32
N GLU A 145 -12.02 10.59 0.16
CA GLU A 145 -11.70 9.32 -0.50
C GLU A 145 -10.26 8.91 -0.23
N ILE A 146 -10.06 7.75 0.42
CA ILE A 146 -8.74 7.23 0.77
C ILE A 146 -8.23 6.38 -0.40
N ILE A 147 -7.15 6.83 -1.04
CA ILE A 147 -6.59 6.25 -2.25
C ILE A 147 -5.68 5.06 -1.91
N ASP A 148 -5.89 3.96 -2.64
CA ASP A 148 -5.01 2.80 -2.68
C ASP A 148 -3.83 3.08 -3.64
N VAL A 149 -2.78 3.70 -3.10
CA VAL A 149 -1.58 4.03 -3.88
C VAL A 149 -0.78 2.81 -4.33
N GLU A 150 -0.89 1.68 -3.63
CA GLU A 150 -0.18 0.46 -4.02
C GLU A 150 -0.77 -0.11 -5.30
N LYS A 151 -2.11 -0.10 -5.41
CA LYS A 151 -2.80 -0.45 -6.64
C LYS A 151 -2.42 0.46 -7.79
N VAL A 152 -2.34 1.76 -7.54
CA VAL A 152 -1.87 2.73 -8.55
C VAL A 152 -0.45 2.40 -9.00
N LEU A 153 0.47 2.11 -8.07
CA LEU A 153 1.85 1.76 -8.41
C LEU A 153 1.96 0.45 -9.17
N ALA A 154 1.19 -0.57 -8.80
CA ALA A 154 1.23 -1.88 -9.45
C ALA A 154 0.85 -1.83 -10.94
N GLU A 155 0.02 -0.87 -11.34
CA GLU A 155 -0.37 -0.67 -12.75
C GLU A 155 0.68 0.10 -13.56
N ILE A 156 1.54 0.90 -12.91
CA ILE A 156 2.52 1.77 -13.56
C ILE A 156 3.92 1.15 -13.54
N VAL A 157 4.28 0.53 -12.43
CA VAL A 157 5.57 -0.09 -12.18
C VAL A 157 5.34 -1.60 -12.08
N PRO A 158 5.56 -2.35 -13.18
CA PRO A 158 5.36 -3.79 -13.15
C PRO A 158 6.31 -4.43 -12.12
N TYR A 159 5.75 -5.21 -11.20
CA TYR A 159 6.54 -6.03 -10.29
C TYR A 159 7.00 -7.30 -11.00
N ASN A 160 8.21 -7.77 -10.69
CA ASN A 160 8.70 -9.04 -11.19
C ASN A 160 8.48 -10.13 -10.14
N ALA A 161 7.45 -10.97 -10.34
CA ALA A 161 7.17 -12.13 -9.49
C ALA A 161 7.93 -13.40 -9.93
N LYS A 162 8.79 -13.36 -10.95
CA LYS A 162 9.53 -14.55 -11.40
C LYS A 162 10.57 -14.96 -10.37
N VAL A 163 10.45 -16.19 -9.87
CA VAL A 163 11.51 -16.81 -9.07
C VAL A 163 12.61 -17.29 -10.02
N SER A 164 13.87 -17.02 -9.69
CA SER A 164 15.00 -17.48 -10.50
C SER A 164 15.07 -19.01 -10.52
N ARG A 165 15.50 -19.59 -11.65
CA ARG A 165 15.65 -21.05 -11.79
C ARG A 165 16.52 -21.66 -10.71
N GLU A 166 17.64 -21.02 -10.41
CA GLU A 166 18.55 -21.41 -9.34
C GLU A 166 17.85 -21.57 -7.99
N LYS A 167 16.93 -20.66 -7.64
CA LYS A 167 16.13 -20.76 -6.42
C LYS A 167 15.12 -21.90 -6.50
N LEU A 168 14.48 -22.11 -7.65
CA LEU A 168 13.50 -23.18 -7.84
C LEU A 168 14.13 -24.59 -7.79
N GLU A 169 15.40 -24.70 -8.13
CA GLU A 169 16.19 -25.95 -8.10
C GLU A 169 16.87 -26.18 -6.74
N ASP A 170 16.67 -25.28 -5.76
CA ASP A 170 17.23 -25.43 -4.42
C ASP A 170 16.65 -26.68 -3.73
N PRO A 171 17.50 -27.64 -3.30
CA PRO A 171 17.05 -28.85 -2.61
C PRO A 171 16.20 -28.60 -1.37
N VAL A 172 16.34 -27.42 -0.73
CA VAL A 172 15.52 -27.03 0.43
C VAL A 172 14.05 -26.88 0.04
N LEU A 173 13.73 -26.49 -1.19
CA LEU A 173 12.35 -26.33 -1.65
C LEU A 173 11.59 -27.65 -1.78
N GLU A 174 12.28 -28.78 -1.97
CA GLU A 174 11.62 -30.09 -1.96
C GLU A 174 10.96 -30.37 -0.61
N ASN A 175 11.54 -29.88 0.50
CA ASN A 175 10.94 -29.98 1.84
C ASN A 175 9.76 -29.02 2.04
N ALA A 176 9.64 -27.99 1.20
CA ALA A 176 8.56 -27.01 1.24
C ALA A 176 7.36 -27.43 0.39
N ARG A 177 7.54 -28.28 -0.63
CA ARG A 177 6.45 -28.71 -1.51
C ARG A 177 5.31 -29.37 -0.75
N GLY A 178 4.09 -28.96 -1.05
CA GLY A 178 2.87 -29.46 -0.40
C GLY A 178 2.64 -28.93 1.02
N ARG A 179 3.59 -28.19 1.61
CA ARG A 179 3.39 -27.52 2.90
C ARG A 179 2.43 -26.34 2.74
N GLU A 180 1.72 -26.03 3.83
CA GLU A 180 0.75 -24.95 3.86
C GLU A 180 1.37 -23.66 4.43
N VAL A 181 1.05 -22.52 3.85
CA VAL A 181 1.43 -21.20 4.38
C VAL A 181 0.21 -20.28 4.42
N LEU A 182 0.19 -19.37 5.38
CA LEU A 182 -0.85 -18.37 5.51
C LEU A 182 -0.30 -17.00 5.13
N LEU A 183 -0.95 -16.33 4.19
CA LEU A 183 -0.64 -14.97 3.75
C LEU A 183 -1.65 -14.01 4.38
N VAL A 184 -1.18 -12.98 5.09
CA VAL A 184 -2.02 -12.03 5.82
C VAL A 184 -1.52 -10.62 5.54
N ASP A 185 -2.31 -9.85 4.80
CA ASP A 185 -1.94 -8.48 4.42
C ASP A 185 -3.24 -7.73 4.01
N ASP A 186 -3.36 -6.45 4.31
CA ASP A 186 -4.51 -5.64 3.95
C ASP A 186 -4.43 -5.12 2.49
N SER A 187 -3.25 -5.15 1.90
CA SER A 187 -2.96 -4.85 0.51
C SER A 187 -3.26 -6.04 -0.39
N LYS A 188 -4.31 -5.90 -1.21
CA LYS A 188 -4.63 -6.87 -2.27
C LYS A 188 -3.49 -7.03 -3.27
N VAL A 189 -2.70 -5.98 -3.47
CA VAL A 189 -1.54 -5.99 -4.36
C VAL A 189 -0.44 -6.86 -3.77
N ALA A 190 -0.09 -6.66 -2.49
CA ALA A 190 0.91 -7.48 -1.81
C ALA A 190 0.50 -8.96 -1.77
N LEU A 191 -0.77 -9.25 -1.44
CA LEU A 191 -1.31 -10.62 -1.47
C LEU A 191 -1.22 -11.25 -2.87
N ALA A 192 -1.52 -10.49 -3.93
CA ALA A 192 -1.40 -10.98 -5.30
C ALA A 192 0.06 -11.31 -5.64
N GLN A 193 1.00 -10.43 -5.28
CA GLN A 193 2.44 -10.66 -5.49
C GLN A 193 2.97 -11.88 -4.74
N LEU A 194 2.60 -12.03 -3.46
CA LEU A 194 2.96 -13.19 -2.65
C LEU A 194 2.39 -14.46 -3.27
N ARG A 195 1.13 -14.45 -3.72
CA ARG A 195 0.50 -15.59 -4.37
C ARG A 195 1.19 -15.96 -5.68
N ASP A 196 1.47 -14.97 -6.53
CA ASP A 196 2.14 -15.18 -7.82
C ASP A 196 3.54 -15.75 -7.63
N THR A 197 4.25 -15.31 -6.59
CA THR A 197 5.62 -15.78 -6.27
C THR A 197 5.61 -17.17 -5.64
N LEU A 198 4.82 -17.37 -4.58
CA LEU A 198 4.84 -18.61 -3.78
C LEU A 198 4.13 -19.79 -4.46
N SER A 199 3.19 -19.52 -5.37
CA SER A 199 2.55 -20.58 -6.17
C SER A 199 3.55 -21.32 -7.06
N GLN A 200 4.64 -20.68 -7.48
CA GLN A 200 5.73 -21.31 -8.24
C GLN A 200 6.51 -22.34 -7.40
N LEU A 201 6.39 -22.31 -6.06
CA LEU A 201 7.11 -23.19 -5.14
C LEU A 201 6.33 -24.47 -4.78
N GLY A 202 5.10 -24.64 -5.29
CA GLY A 202 4.27 -25.80 -4.97
C GLY A 202 3.73 -25.81 -3.53
N LEU A 203 3.63 -24.63 -2.90
CA LEU A 203 3.04 -24.44 -1.58
C LEU A 203 1.51 -24.37 -1.68
N LYS A 204 0.81 -24.85 -0.64
CA LYS A 204 -0.62 -24.62 -0.47
C LYS A 204 -0.84 -23.29 0.26
N LEU A 205 -1.52 -22.36 -0.40
CA LEU A 205 -1.66 -20.99 0.07
C LEU A 205 -3.03 -20.76 0.71
N HIS A 206 -3.03 -20.29 1.95
CA HIS A 206 -4.20 -19.72 2.62
C HIS A 206 -4.06 -18.21 2.64
N VAL A 207 -5.17 -17.47 2.54
CA VAL A 207 -5.14 -16.00 2.43
C VAL A 207 -6.16 -15.38 3.37
N ALA A 208 -5.74 -14.39 4.13
CA ALA A 208 -6.58 -13.51 4.93
C ALA A 208 -6.26 -12.04 4.58
N SER A 209 -7.28 -11.19 4.54
CA SER A 209 -7.13 -9.76 4.18
C SER A 209 -6.96 -8.84 5.39
N ASP A 210 -6.92 -9.40 6.59
CA ASP A 210 -6.77 -8.69 7.86
C ASP A 210 -6.44 -9.69 8.98
N GLY A 211 -5.93 -9.17 10.10
CA GLY A 211 -5.54 -9.98 11.25
C GLY A 211 -6.71 -10.72 11.92
N LEU A 212 -7.92 -10.15 11.92
CA LEU A 212 -9.09 -10.79 12.54
C LEU A 212 -9.52 -12.05 11.77
N LYS A 213 -9.58 -11.97 10.43
CA LYS A 213 -9.84 -13.14 9.56
C LYS A 213 -8.76 -14.19 9.73
N ALA A 214 -7.49 -13.79 9.77
CA ALA A 214 -6.39 -14.71 9.98
C ALA A 214 -6.51 -15.43 11.33
N LEU A 215 -6.80 -14.69 12.40
CA LEU A 215 -7.01 -15.23 13.74
C LEU A 215 -8.19 -16.21 13.77
N ASN A 216 -9.30 -15.88 13.12
CA ASN A 216 -10.46 -16.76 13.05
C ASN A 216 -10.17 -18.06 12.28
N MET A 217 -9.36 -18.01 11.21
CA MET A 217 -8.91 -19.21 10.50
C MET A 217 -8.04 -20.10 11.40
N LEU A 218 -7.06 -19.50 12.10
CA LEU A 218 -6.16 -20.22 13.00
C LEU A 218 -6.94 -20.88 14.15
N LYS A 219 -7.87 -20.15 14.77
CA LYS A 219 -8.77 -20.69 15.80
C LYS A 219 -9.65 -21.80 15.26
N GLY A 220 -10.24 -21.61 14.08
CA GLY A 220 -11.09 -22.63 13.45
C GLY A 220 -10.37 -23.96 13.22
N TRP A 221 -9.09 -23.94 12.81
CA TRP A 221 -8.28 -25.16 12.70
C TRP A 221 -7.96 -25.78 14.06
N ALA A 222 -7.57 -24.95 15.04
CA ALA A 222 -7.29 -25.44 16.40
C ALA A 222 -8.53 -26.09 17.05
N ASP A 223 -9.71 -25.46 16.90
CA ASP A 223 -10.98 -25.95 17.42
C ASP A 223 -11.43 -27.26 16.73
N ALA A 224 -11.02 -27.46 15.46
CA ALA A 224 -11.21 -28.71 14.72
C ALA A 224 -10.21 -29.82 15.13
N GLY A 225 -9.29 -29.54 16.07
CA GLY A 225 -8.27 -30.47 16.55
C GLY A 225 -7.02 -30.55 15.67
N GLU A 226 -6.85 -29.65 14.70
CA GLU A 226 -5.63 -29.58 13.88
C GLU A 226 -4.48 -28.93 14.67
N ASN A 227 -3.28 -29.52 14.60
CA ASN A 227 -2.08 -28.88 15.13
C ASN A 227 -1.57 -27.81 14.15
N VAL A 228 -1.91 -26.55 14.42
CA VAL A 228 -1.55 -25.41 13.56
C VAL A 228 -0.04 -25.27 13.36
N HIS A 229 0.78 -25.63 14.36
CA HIS A 229 2.25 -25.57 14.28
C HIS A 229 2.84 -26.60 13.30
N GLU A 230 2.15 -27.72 13.09
CA GLU A 230 2.55 -28.73 12.11
C GLU A 230 1.96 -28.44 10.73
N LYS A 231 0.72 -27.93 10.72
CA LYS A 231 -0.04 -27.59 9.50
C LYS A 231 0.64 -26.48 8.69
N LEU A 232 0.92 -25.34 9.34
CA LEU A 232 1.51 -24.18 8.69
C LEU A 232 3.02 -24.19 8.81
N LEU A 233 3.72 -24.09 7.68
CA LEU A 233 5.16 -23.87 7.65
C LEU A 233 5.52 -22.46 8.13
N MET A 234 4.75 -21.46 7.70
CA MET A 234 5.01 -20.05 7.97
C MET A 234 3.74 -19.21 7.80
N VAL A 235 3.69 -18.08 8.50
CA VAL A 235 2.75 -17.00 8.25
C VAL A 235 3.53 -15.81 7.67
N PHE A 236 3.10 -15.31 6.52
CA PHE A 236 3.61 -14.08 5.91
C PHE A 236 2.69 -12.93 6.29
N THR A 237 3.25 -11.89 6.90
CA THR A 237 2.52 -10.68 7.29
C THR A 237 3.46 -9.47 7.29
N ASP A 238 2.88 -8.29 7.10
CA ASP A 238 3.55 -6.98 7.09
C ASP A 238 3.62 -6.31 8.48
N ALA A 239 3.20 -7.04 9.53
CA ALA A 239 3.17 -6.60 10.93
C ALA A 239 4.49 -6.03 11.46
#